data_AF-A0A2U9PJM5-F1
#
_entry.id   AF-A0A2U9PJM5-F1
#
_cell.length_a   1.000
_cell.length_b   1.000
_cell.length_c   1.000
_cell.angle_alpha   90.00
_cell.angle_beta   90.00
_cell.angle_gamma   90.00
#
_symmetry.space_group_name_H-M   'P 1'
#
loop_
_entity.id
_entity.type
_entity.pdbx_description
1 polymer ?
#
loop_
_entity_poly.entity_id
_entity_poly.type
_entity_poly.pdbx_seq_one_letter_code
_entity_poly.pdbx_strand_id
1 'polypeptide(L)'
;MTYRLPDTKTVRDAAAHVRALVHPQIYNHSIRTYLLGAEAARRDGETDLDDEIFCVAALFHDSGTADEYNGPARFEIEGADAAAEFLSDRGFDADAVDAAWQAIALHTTPGIPERRGAIPHYLRTGVMIEFGPPELRQSYAEAIAAAEEDLPRHRLEQTLESLVVQQALANPHKAPRLSWAAELVAHHDPARDGISPGF
;
A
#
# COMPACT_ATOMS: atom_id res chain seq x y z
N MET A 1 4.18 22.15 -1.34
CA MET A 1 5.01 21.85 -0.15
C MET A 1 6.16 20.93 -0.60
N THR A 2 6.94 20.30 0.27
CA THR A 2 7.76 19.12 -0.12
C THR A 2 7.54 18.11 0.98
N TYR A 3 6.76 17.06 0.73
CA TYR A 3 6.63 15.95 1.66
C TYR A 3 8.00 15.42 2.07
N ARG A 4 8.12 14.89 3.29
CA ARG A 4 9.36 14.32 3.81
C ARG A 4 9.16 12.87 4.19
N LEU A 5 9.95 12.01 3.54
CA LEU A 5 10.17 10.63 3.98
C LEU A 5 11.35 10.60 4.95
N PRO A 6 11.54 9.52 5.73
CA PRO A 6 12.73 9.33 6.54
C PRO A 6 13.98 9.45 5.67
N ASP A 7 14.95 10.26 6.10
CA ASP A 7 16.16 10.56 5.31
C ASP A 7 17.23 9.47 5.48
N THR A 8 16.88 8.23 5.16
CA THR A 8 17.77 7.08 5.25
C THR A 8 18.17 6.58 3.86
N LYS A 9 19.30 5.87 3.79
CA LYS A 9 19.73 5.26 2.52
C LYS A 9 18.70 4.22 2.04
N THR A 10 18.18 3.41 2.95
CA THR A 10 17.20 2.35 2.64
C THR A 10 15.93 2.93 2.02
N VAL A 11 15.37 4.00 2.61
CA VAL A 11 14.16 4.65 2.09
C VAL A 11 14.41 5.29 0.73
N ARG A 12 15.56 5.96 0.53
CA ARG A 12 15.91 6.53 -0.80
C ARG A 12 16.05 5.44 -1.86
N ASP A 13 16.71 4.34 -1.53
CA ASP A 13 16.88 3.20 -2.43
C ASP A 13 15.52 2.54 -2.74
N ALA A 14 14.66 2.36 -1.72
CA ALA A 14 13.32 1.78 -1.86
C ALA A 14 12.44 2.66 -2.73
N ALA A 15 12.44 3.97 -2.50
CA ALA A 15 11.67 4.93 -3.27
C ALA A 15 12.11 4.93 -4.75
N ALA A 16 13.42 4.94 -5.01
CA ALA A 16 13.95 4.88 -6.37
C ALA A 16 13.58 3.55 -7.07
N HIS A 17 13.71 2.43 -6.35
CA HIS A 17 13.39 1.08 -6.83
C HIS A 17 11.90 0.95 -7.18
N VAL A 18 11.01 1.22 -6.23
CA VAL A 18 9.55 1.11 -6.43
C VAL A 18 9.10 2.06 -7.53
N ARG A 19 9.59 3.31 -7.57
CA ARG A 19 9.22 4.30 -8.60
C ARG A 19 9.54 3.83 -10.02
N ALA A 20 10.58 3.01 -10.19
CA ALA A 20 10.97 2.48 -11.49
C ALA A 20 10.05 1.33 -11.97
N LEU A 21 9.31 0.70 -11.06
CA LEU A 21 8.55 -0.52 -11.32
C LEU A 21 7.03 -0.29 -11.36
N VAL A 22 6.49 0.47 -10.40
CA VAL A 22 5.04 0.62 -10.25
C VAL A 22 4.51 1.77 -11.11
N HIS A 23 3.21 1.73 -11.40
CA HIS A 23 2.54 2.84 -12.08
C HIS A 23 2.66 4.14 -11.25
N PRO A 24 2.82 5.35 -11.86
CA PRO A 24 3.05 6.58 -11.11
C PRO A 24 2.02 6.90 -10.03
N GLN A 25 0.74 6.58 -10.30
CA GLN A 25 -0.36 6.77 -9.34
C GLN A 25 -0.23 5.83 -8.13
N ILE A 26 0.27 4.60 -8.34
CA ILE A 26 0.57 3.65 -7.26
C ILE A 26 1.76 4.17 -6.43
N TYR A 27 2.81 4.66 -7.08
CA TYR A 27 3.94 5.27 -6.36
C TYR A 27 3.50 6.46 -5.48
N ASN A 28 2.67 7.36 -6.04
CA ASN A 28 2.13 8.48 -5.28
C ASN A 28 1.24 7.99 -4.12
N HIS A 29 0.42 6.96 -4.34
CA HIS A 29 -0.41 6.33 -3.32
C HIS A 29 0.42 5.72 -2.18
N SER A 30 1.51 5.02 -2.50
CA SER A 30 2.42 4.47 -1.50
C SER A 30 2.99 5.56 -0.58
N ILE A 31 3.39 6.70 -1.14
CA ILE A 31 3.86 7.83 -0.34
C ILE A 31 2.73 8.43 0.50
N ARG A 32 1.54 8.66 -0.06
CA ARG A 32 0.39 9.17 0.70
C ARG A 32 0.00 8.22 1.83
N THR A 33 0.04 6.91 1.60
CA THR A 33 -0.22 5.87 2.60
C THR A 33 0.72 6.00 3.79
N TYR A 34 2.03 6.16 3.54
CA TYR A 34 3.00 6.44 4.59
C TYR A 34 2.65 7.72 5.37
N LEU A 35 2.44 8.84 4.68
CA LEU A 35 2.19 10.14 5.31
C LEU A 35 0.93 10.14 6.17
N LEU A 36 -0.15 9.52 5.67
CA LEU A 36 -1.43 9.45 6.37
C LEU A 36 -1.37 8.48 7.57
N GLY A 37 -0.68 7.34 7.42
CA GLY A 37 -0.46 6.42 8.53
C GLY A 37 0.45 7.00 9.61
N ALA A 38 1.50 7.74 9.24
CA ALA A 38 2.37 8.44 10.17
C ALA A 38 1.62 9.53 10.95
N GLU A 39 0.73 10.27 10.27
CA GLU A 39 -0.14 11.25 10.93
C GLU A 39 -1.11 10.58 11.91
N ALA A 40 -1.66 9.40 11.57
CA ALA A 40 -2.50 8.63 12.49
C ALA A 40 -1.72 8.17 13.72
N ALA A 41 -0.53 7.57 13.53
CA ALA A 41 0.37 7.19 14.62
C ALA A 41 0.68 8.35 15.55
N ARG A 42 0.98 9.53 14.97
CA ARG A 42 1.22 10.76 15.73
C ARG A 42 0.01 11.21 16.54
N ARG A 43 -1.20 11.09 16.01
CA ARG A 43 -2.46 11.44 16.71
C ARG A 43 -2.75 10.49 17.87
N ASP A 44 -2.45 9.21 17.69
CA ASP A 44 -2.65 8.16 18.69
C ASP A 44 -1.55 8.17 19.77
N GLY A 45 -0.47 8.94 19.56
CA GLY A 45 0.65 9.05 20.50
C GLY A 45 1.57 7.84 20.45
N GLU A 46 1.62 7.13 19.31
CA GLU A 46 2.55 6.03 19.10
C GLU A 46 4.00 6.53 19.12
N THR A 47 4.85 5.88 19.92
CA THR A 47 6.26 6.24 20.08
C THR A 47 7.22 5.17 19.59
N ASP A 48 6.74 3.95 19.37
CA ASP A 48 7.58 2.78 19.11
C ASP A 48 7.47 2.33 17.64
N LEU A 49 7.03 3.23 16.75
CA LEU A 49 6.98 3.00 15.31
C LEU A 49 8.37 3.15 14.68
N ASP A 50 8.88 2.09 14.08
CA ASP A 50 10.07 2.18 13.22
C ASP A 50 9.69 2.84 11.89
N ASP A 51 9.96 4.15 11.79
CA ASP A 51 9.65 4.96 10.62
C ASP A 51 10.35 4.48 9.33
N GLU A 52 11.57 3.93 9.43
CA GLU A 52 12.30 3.44 8.25
C GLU A 52 11.60 2.21 7.67
N ILE A 53 11.30 1.22 8.51
CA ILE A 53 10.59 0.00 8.08
C ILE A 53 9.16 0.31 7.64
N PHE A 54 8.47 1.20 8.36
CA PHE A 54 7.12 1.62 7.99
C PHE A 54 7.09 2.30 6.62
N CYS A 55 8.03 3.21 6.35
CA CYS A 55 8.13 3.85 5.05
C CYS A 55 8.46 2.85 3.92
N VAL A 56 9.37 1.89 4.16
CA VAL A 56 9.66 0.83 3.17
C VAL A 56 8.41 -0.03 2.92
N ALA A 57 7.71 -0.44 3.98
CA ALA A 57 6.49 -1.24 3.84
C ALA A 57 5.42 -0.50 3.02
N ALA A 58 5.19 0.78 3.30
CA ALA A 58 4.26 1.61 2.54
C ALA A 58 4.68 1.78 1.07
N LEU A 59 5.98 1.95 0.79
CA LEU A 59 6.51 1.99 -0.58
C LEU A 59 6.20 0.69 -1.34
N PHE A 60 6.36 -0.46 -0.71
CA PHE A 60 6.19 -1.76 -1.37
C PHE A 60 4.77 -2.33 -1.35
N HIS A 61 3.82 -1.78 -0.59
CA HIS A 61 2.58 -2.51 -0.30
C HIS A 61 1.74 -2.90 -1.53
N ASP A 62 1.76 -2.06 -2.57
CA ASP A 62 1.11 -2.31 -3.86
C ASP A 62 2.10 -2.70 -4.96
N SER A 63 3.36 -2.98 -4.63
CA SER A 63 4.39 -3.31 -5.64
C SER A 63 4.11 -4.61 -6.39
N GLY A 64 3.34 -5.55 -5.82
CA GLY A 64 2.84 -6.72 -6.53
C GLY A 64 1.92 -6.41 -7.72
N THR A 65 1.51 -5.14 -7.90
CA THR A 65 0.80 -4.68 -9.12
C THR A 65 1.73 -4.45 -10.32
N ALA A 66 3.05 -4.39 -10.11
CA ALA A 66 4.04 -4.22 -11.17
C ALA A 66 4.28 -5.53 -11.95
N ASP A 67 4.65 -5.39 -13.23
CA ASP A 67 4.96 -6.54 -14.10
C ASP A 67 6.12 -7.40 -13.55
N GLU A 68 7.14 -6.77 -12.97
CA GLU A 68 8.30 -7.44 -12.38
C GLU A 68 7.93 -8.36 -11.20
N TYR A 69 6.86 -8.01 -10.48
CA TYR A 69 6.34 -8.75 -9.33
C TYR A 69 5.01 -9.45 -9.64
N ASN A 70 4.73 -9.70 -10.93
CA ASN A 70 3.52 -10.41 -11.34
C ASN A 70 3.71 -11.95 -11.28
N GLY A 71 4.09 -12.44 -10.10
CA GLY A 71 4.23 -13.88 -9.83
C GLY A 71 2.90 -14.61 -9.63
N PRO A 72 2.95 -15.90 -9.23
CA PRO A 72 1.77 -16.76 -9.11
C PRO A 72 0.86 -16.46 -7.91
N ALA A 73 1.34 -15.76 -6.90
CA ALA A 73 0.59 -15.41 -5.69
C ALA A 73 -0.23 -14.13 -5.89
N ARG A 74 -1.08 -13.81 -4.90
CA ARG A 74 -1.83 -12.56 -4.89
C ARG A 74 -0.88 -11.37 -4.81
N PHE A 75 -1.26 -10.21 -5.37
CA PHE A 75 -0.40 -9.03 -5.39
C PHE A 75 0.07 -8.58 -4.00
N GLU A 76 -0.74 -8.79 -2.95
CA GLU A 76 -0.34 -8.48 -1.58
C GLU A 76 0.83 -9.34 -1.11
N ILE A 77 0.88 -10.60 -1.53
CA ILE A 77 1.97 -11.53 -1.18
C ILE A 77 3.20 -11.24 -2.02
N GLU A 78 3.03 -11.02 -3.32
CA GLU A 78 4.15 -10.68 -4.23
C GLU A 78 4.87 -9.40 -3.77
N GLY A 79 4.12 -8.37 -3.36
CA GLY A 79 4.70 -7.14 -2.82
C GLY A 79 5.37 -7.35 -1.45
N ALA A 80 4.82 -8.21 -0.61
CA ALA A 80 5.41 -8.54 0.69
C ALA A 80 6.73 -9.30 0.53
N ASP A 81 6.78 -10.31 -0.35
CA ASP A 81 7.98 -11.08 -0.66
C ASP A 81 9.08 -10.20 -1.25
N ALA A 82 8.72 -9.29 -2.17
CA ALA A 82 9.64 -8.30 -2.73
C ALA A 82 10.24 -7.37 -1.66
N ALA A 83 9.44 -6.89 -0.71
CA ALA A 83 9.94 -6.06 0.39
C ALA A 83 10.85 -6.85 1.33
N ALA A 84 10.51 -8.12 1.61
CA ALA A 84 11.30 -8.98 2.47
C ALA A 84 12.68 -9.27 1.87
N GLU A 85 12.76 -9.56 0.57
CA GLU A 85 14.03 -9.70 -0.16
C GLU A 85 14.82 -8.38 -0.12
N PHE A 86 14.18 -7.25 -0.44
CA PHE A 86 14.81 -5.94 -0.46
C PHE A 86 15.47 -5.56 0.89
N LEU A 87 14.78 -5.83 2.00
CA LEU A 87 15.26 -5.57 3.36
C LEU A 87 16.31 -6.59 3.79
N SER A 88 16.12 -7.87 3.51
CA SER A 88 17.07 -8.93 3.85
C SER A 88 18.42 -8.71 3.17
N ASP A 89 18.43 -8.32 1.89
CA ASP A 89 19.65 -7.99 1.14
C ASP A 89 20.41 -6.78 1.72
N ARG A 90 19.74 -5.96 2.53
CA ARG A 90 20.32 -4.80 3.22
C ARG A 90 20.70 -5.09 4.67
N GLY A 91 20.55 -6.33 5.11
CA GLY A 91 20.99 -6.79 6.43
C GLY A 91 20.06 -6.41 7.57
N PHE A 92 18.79 -6.10 7.28
CA PHE A 92 17.77 -5.97 8.32
C PHE A 92 17.52 -7.32 8.98
N ASP A 93 17.21 -7.30 10.28
CA ASP A 93 16.91 -8.53 11.02
C ASP A 93 15.55 -9.12 10.63
N ALA A 94 15.33 -10.37 11.04
CA ALA A 94 14.13 -11.11 10.70
C ALA A 94 12.86 -10.47 11.27
N ASP A 95 12.94 -9.79 12.42
CA ASP A 95 11.77 -9.18 13.06
C ASP A 95 11.31 -7.94 12.28
N ALA A 96 12.25 -7.11 11.81
CA ALA A 96 11.97 -5.97 10.94
C ALA A 96 11.41 -6.40 9.58
N VAL A 97 12.01 -7.45 8.98
CA VAL A 97 11.54 -8.04 7.72
C VAL A 97 10.12 -8.60 7.87
N ASP A 98 9.85 -9.33 8.95
CA ASP A 98 8.53 -9.92 9.21
C ASP A 98 7.47 -8.83 9.48
N ALA A 99 7.82 -7.76 10.19
CA ALA A 99 6.91 -6.64 10.41
C ALA A 99 6.50 -5.94 9.09
N ALA A 100 7.44 -5.71 8.18
CA ALA A 100 7.16 -5.17 6.85
C ALA A 100 6.32 -6.13 6.01
N TRP A 101 6.71 -7.42 5.98
CA TRP A 101 5.99 -8.45 5.24
C TRP A 101 4.54 -8.57 5.71
N GLN A 102 4.31 -8.66 7.02
CA GLN A 102 2.96 -8.73 7.59
C GLN A 102 2.13 -7.49 7.27
N ALA A 103 2.73 -6.30 7.34
CA ALA A 103 2.02 -5.07 7.04
C ALA A 103 1.52 -5.06 5.59
N ILE A 104 2.37 -5.46 4.65
CA ILE A 104 2.03 -5.54 3.23
C ILE A 104 1.06 -6.68 2.96
N ALA A 105 1.34 -7.91 3.39
CA ALA A 105 0.49 -9.06 3.08
C ALA A 105 -0.95 -8.92 3.61
N LEU A 106 -1.14 -8.14 4.68
CA LEU A 106 -2.42 -7.99 5.36
C LEU A 106 -3.17 -6.68 5.03
N HIS A 107 -2.59 -5.77 4.23
CA HIS A 107 -3.12 -4.41 4.07
C HIS A 107 -4.53 -4.32 3.44
N THR A 108 -4.95 -5.35 2.70
CA THR A 108 -6.31 -5.47 2.13
C THR A 108 -7.29 -6.24 3.02
N THR A 109 -6.83 -6.77 4.16
CA THR A 109 -7.62 -7.68 5.00
C THR A 109 -8.18 -6.96 6.24
N PRO A 110 -9.51 -6.73 6.33
CA PRO A 110 -10.09 -6.03 7.47
C PRO A 110 -9.91 -6.77 8.80
N GLY A 111 -9.53 -6.05 9.86
CA GLY A 111 -9.56 -6.53 11.24
C GLY A 111 -8.38 -7.39 11.71
N ILE A 112 -7.40 -7.67 10.83
CA ILE A 112 -6.18 -8.40 11.17
C ILE A 112 -4.99 -7.47 11.46
N PRO A 113 -4.64 -6.49 10.59
CA PRO A 113 -3.45 -5.66 10.76
C PRO A 113 -3.40 -4.94 12.11
N GLU A 114 -4.57 -4.55 12.65
CA GLU A 114 -4.70 -3.84 13.93
C GLU A 114 -4.30 -4.69 15.14
N ARG A 115 -4.05 -5.99 14.94
CA ARG A 115 -3.62 -6.97 15.96
C ARG A 115 -2.22 -7.52 15.68
N ARG A 116 -1.44 -6.89 14.79
CA ARG A 116 -0.12 -7.38 14.34
C ARG A 116 1.02 -6.37 14.55
N GLY A 117 0.82 -5.40 15.45
CA GLY A 117 1.82 -4.40 15.81
C GLY A 117 1.61 -3.08 15.08
N ALA A 118 2.45 -2.09 15.41
CA ALA A 118 2.29 -0.71 14.94
C ALA A 118 2.39 -0.59 13.42
N ILE A 119 3.38 -1.25 12.78
CA ILE A 119 3.60 -1.12 11.33
C ILE A 119 2.41 -1.66 10.52
N PRO A 120 1.90 -2.89 10.74
CA PRO A 120 0.69 -3.36 10.06
C PRO A 120 -0.53 -2.49 10.35
N HIS A 121 -0.71 -2.06 11.60
CA HIS A 121 -1.82 -1.20 11.99
C HIS A 121 -1.81 0.13 11.23
N TYR A 122 -0.71 0.89 11.28
CA TYR A 122 -0.67 2.23 10.69
C TYR A 122 -0.52 2.22 9.16
N LEU A 123 0.03 1.16 8.56
CA LEU A 123 -0.04 0.97 7.11
C LEU A 123 -1.48 0.79 6.65
N ARG A 124 -2.23 -0.12 7.30
CA ARG A 124 -3.65 -0.31 7.03
C ARG A 124 -4.46 0.97 7.28
N THR A 125 -4.19 1.68 8.36
CA THR A 125 -4.84 2.96 8.68
C THR A 125 -4.57 4.01 7.61
N GLY A 126 -3.33 4.12 7.10
CA GLY A 126 -3.01 5.01 5.98
C GLY A 126 -3.83 4.72 4.72
N VAL A 127 -3.93 3.45 4.32
CA VAL A 127 -4.79 2.99 3.22
C VAL A 127 -6.25 3.36 3.47
N MET A 128 -6.76 3.13 4.69
CA MET A 128 -8.14 3.43 5.06
C MET A 128 -8.43 4.92 5.14
N ILE A 129 -7.47 5.76 5.52
CA ILE A 129 -7.65 7.22 5.44
C ILE A 129 -7.77 7.63 3.97
N GLU A 130 -7.07 6.97 3.04
CA GLU A 130 -7.11 7.31 1.62
C GLU A 130 -8.30 6.73 0.84
N PHE A 131 -8.87 5.60 1.24
CA PHE A 131 -9.98 4.96 0.51
C PHE A 131 -11.25 4.75 1.34
N GLY A 132 -11.16 4.95 2.65
CA GLY A 132 -12.23 4.63 3.58
C GLY A 132 -13.39 5.61 3.57
N PRO A 133 -14.30 5.47 4.55
CA PRO A 133 -15.57 6.17 4.55
C PRO A 133 -15.39 7.70 4.67
N PRO A 134 -16.36 8.49 4.17
CA PRO A 134 -16.29 9.95 4.16
C PRO A 134 -15.99 10.57 5.52
N GLU A 135 -16.50 9.98 6.62
CA GLU A 135 -16.28 10.48 7.98
C GLU A 135 -14.81 10.35 8.39
N LEU A 136 -14.17 9.24 8.05
CA LEU A 136 -12.74 9.03 8.32
C LEU A 136 -11.92 10.00 7.47
N ARG A 137 -12.19 10.09 6.16
CA ARG A 137 -11.52 11.03 5.27
C ARG A 137 -11.65 12.47 5.77
N GLN A 138 -12.85 12.87 6.19
CA GLN A 138 -13.11 14.21 6.72
C GLN A 138 -12.31 14.50 7.99
N SER A 139 -12.08 13.50 8.85
CA SER A 139 -11.27 13.67 10.06
C SER A 139 -9.76 13.88 9.77
N TYR A 140 -9.30 13.54 8.56
CA TYR A 140 -7.93 13.72 8.08
C TYR A 140 -7.82 14.69 6.90
N ALA A 141 -8.86 15.52 6.65
CA ALA A 141 -8.95 16.35 5.45
C ALA A 141 -7.72 17.25 5.22
N GLU A 142 -7.14 17.84 6.27
CA GLU A 142 -5.93 18.66 6.17
C GLU A 142 -4.71 17.85 5.74
N ALA A 143 -4.52 16.66 6.31
CA ALA A 143 -3.40 15.78 5.95
C ALA A 143 -3.55 15.24 4.52
N ILE A 144 -4.78 14.88 4.12
CA ILE A 144 -5.10 14.47 2.75
C ILE A 144 -4.81 15.61 1.77
N ALA A 145 -5.30 16.82 2.04
CA ALA A 145 -5.09 17.97 1.16
C ALA A 145 -3.59 18.32 1.02
N ALA A 146 -2.84 18.29 2.11
CA ALA A 146 -1.40 18.53 2.10
C ALA A 146 -0.64 17.46 1.29
N ALA A 147 -1.03 16.18 1.42
CA ALA A 147 -0.40 15.10 0.69
C ALA A 147 -0.75 15.16 -0.82
N GLU A 148 -2.01 15.44 -1.17
CA GLU A 148 -2.48 15.52 -2.55
C GLU A 148 -1.96 16.76 -3.30
N GLU A 149 -1.54 17.82 -2.60
CA GLU A 149 -0.89 18.99 -3.20
C GLU A 149 0.40 18.60 -3.95
N ASP A 150 1.25 17.79 -3.31
CA ASP A 150 2.54 17.37 -3.88
C ASP A 150 2.44 16.02 -4.61
N LEU A 151 1.43 15.21 -4.28
CA LEU A 151 1.22 13.85 -4.80
C LEU A 151 -0.21 13.72 -5.32
N PRO A 152 -0.53 14.22 -6.53
CA PRO A 152 -1.89 14.20 -7.05
C PRO A 152 -2.48 12.79 -7.11
N ARG A 153 -3.75 12.64 -6.69
CA ARG A 153 -4.48 11.35 -6.65
C ARG A 153 -4.93 10.88 -8.04
N HIS A 154 -5.37 11.78 -8.91
CA HIS A 154 -5.91 11.46 -10.25
C HIS A 154 -6.96 10.31 -10.20
N ARG A 155 -6.88 9.36 -11.14
CA ARG A 155 -7.77 8.19 -11.25
C ARG A 155 -7.20 6.97 -10.49
N LEU A 156 -6.80 7.16 -9.23
CA LEU A 156 -6.08 6.14 -8.47
C LEU A 156 -6.88 4.84 -8.36
N GLU A 157 -8.15 4.94 -7.98
CA GLU A 157 -9.04 3.80 -7.77
C GLU A 157 -9.15 2.97 -9.05
N GLN A 158 -9.38 3.61 -10.20
CA GLN A 158 -9.45 2.91 -11.48
C GLN A 158 -8.10 2.32 -11.90
N THR A 159 -7.00 2.99 -11.58
CA THR A 159 -5.65 2.49 -11.88
C THR A 159 -5.38 1.22 -11.10
N LEU A 160 -5.55 1.25 -9.79
CA LEU A 160 -5.30 0.11 -8.91
C LEU A 160 -6.23 -1.05 -9.24
N GLU A 161 -7.53 -0.79 -9.40
CA GLU A 161 -8.51 -1.78 -9.85
C GLU A 161 -8.05 -2.45 -11.15
N SER A 162 -7.71 -1.66 -12.17
CA SER A 162 -7.34 -2.18 -13.49
C SER A 162 -6.12 -3.08 -13.41
N LEU A 163 -5.08 -2.68 -12.66
CA LEU A 163 -3.86 -3.47 -12.50
C LEU A 163 -4.16 -4.82 -11.81
N VAL A 164 -4.89 -4.80 -10.69
CA VAL A 164 -5.23 -6.01 -9.94
C VAL A 164 -6.12 -6.95 -10.77
N VAL A 165 -7.16 -6.40 -11.41
CA VAL A 165 -8.10 -7.20 -12.22
C VAL A 165 -7.39 -7.79 -13.45
N GLN A 166 -6.56 -7.03 -14.15
CA GLN A 166 -5.84 -7.54 -15.32
C GLN A 166 -4.93 -8.73 -14.95
N GLN A 167 -4.17 -8.62 -13.86
CA GLN A 167 -3.35 -9.73 -13.38
C GLN A 167 -4.22 -10.94 -12.98
N ALA A 168 -5.35 -10.72 -12.30
CA ALA A 168 -6.25 -11.79 -11.87
C ALA A 168 -7.00 -12.48 -13.03
N LEU A 169 -7.35 -11.74 -14.09
CA LEU A 169 -7.93 -12.32 -15.31
C LEU A 169 -6.92 -13.17 -16.07
N ALA A 170 -5.65 -12.76 -16.09
CA ALA A 170 -4.56 -13.53 -16.72
C ALA A 170 -4.17 -14.76 -15.88
N ASN A 171 -4.21 -14.65 -14.54
CA ASN A 171 -3.92 -15.72 -13.61
C ASN A 171 -4.96 -15.75 -12.47
N PRO A 172 -6.00 -16.59 -12.58
CA PRO A 172 -7.06 -16.67 -11.57
C PRO A 172 -6.61 -17.06 -10.16
N HIS A 173 -5.41 -17.65 -10.00
CA HIS A 173 -4.85 -17.94 -8.67
C HIS A 173 -4.54 -16.68 -7.85
N LYS A 174 -4.38 -15.53 -8.51
CA LYS A 174 -4.16 -14.22 -7.86
C LYS A 174 -5.42 -13.64 -7.23
N ALA A 175 -6.59 -14.21 -7.52
CA ALA A 175 -7.88 -13.79 -6.96
C ALA A 175 -8.60 -14.99 -6.30
N PRO A 176 -8.04 -15.57 -5.21
CA PRO A 176 -8.71 -16.66 -4.51
C PRO A 176 -10.05 -16.17 -3.95
N ARG A 177 -11.01 -17.10 -3.84
CA ARG A 177 -12.36 -16.79 -3.32
C ARG A 177 -12.28 -16.05 -1.99
N LEU A 178 -13.13 -15.03 -1.83
CA LEU A 178 -13.22 -14.16 -0.64
C LEU A 178 -12.02 -13.21 -0.42
N SER A 179 -11.13 -13.07 -1.41
CA SER A 179 -10.15 -11.97 -1.44
C SER A 179 -10.74 -10.70 -2.05
N TRP A 180 -10.14 -9.55 -1.74
CA TRP A 180 -10.51 -8.28 -2.38
C TRP A 180 -10.34 -8.32 -3.90
N ALA A 181 -9.25 -8.92 -4.40
CA ALA A 181 -9.06 -9.14 -5.84
C ALA A 181 -10.18 -9.96 -6.48
N ALA A 182 -10.73 -10.97 -5.80
CA ALA A 182 -11.88 -11.73 -6.29
C ALA A 182 -13.17 -10.90 -6.34
N GLU A 183 -13.36 -9.98 -5.39
CA GLU A 183 -14.49 -9.03 -5.40
C GLU A 183 -14.38 -8.06 -6.58
N LEU A 184 -13.19 -7.51 -6.82
CA LEU A 184 -12.93 -6.64 -7.98
C LEU A 184 -13.23 -7.36 -9.29
N VAL A 185 -12.76 -8.61 -9.45
CA VAL A 185 -13.03 -9.42 -10.65
C VAL A 185 -14.52 -9.71 -10.80
N ALA A 186 -15.24 -10.00 -9.72
CA ALA A 186 -16.68 -10.26 -9.76
C ALA A 186 -17.50 -9.04 -10.21
N HIS A 187 -17.00 -7.83 -9.92
CA HIS A 187 -17.63 -6.57 -10.29
C HIS A 187 -17.01 -5.90 -11.53
N HIS A 188 -16.04 -6.53 -12.18
CA HIS A 188 -15.33 -5.98 -13.34
C HIS A 188 -16.27 -5.80 -14.52
N ASP A 189 -16.31 -4.58 -15.06
CA ASP A 189 -17.04 -4.22 -16.26
C ASP A 189 -16.17 -3.29 -17.12
N PRO A 190 -15.63 -3.76 -18.26
CA PRO A 190 -14.72 -2.98 -19.10
C PRO A 190 -15.41 -1.78 -19.77
N ALA A 191 -16.74 -1.71 -19.76
CA ALA A 191 -17.51 -0.58 -20.28
C ALA A 191 -17.87 0.46 -19.21
N ARG A 192 -17.58 0.19 -17.92
CA ARG A 192 -17.92 1.10 -16.82
C ARG A 192 -17.06 2.35 -16.86
N ASP A 193 -17.72 3.50 -16.74
CA ASP A 193 -17.07 4.74 -16.36
C ASP A 193 -17.26 4.97 -14.85
N GLY A 194 -16.19 5.25 -14.12
CA GLY A 194 -16.20 5.42 -12.66
C GLY A 194 -15.47 4.33 -11.88
N ILE A 195 -15.72 4.26 -10.57
CA ILE A 195 -15.12 3.30 -9.62
C ILE A 195 -16.00 2.05 -9.58
N SER A 196 -15.40 0.85 -9.54
CA SER A 196 -16.18 -0.38 -9.39
C SER A 196 -16.87 -0.49 -8.02
N PRO A 197 -18.10 -1.04 -7.96
CA PRO A 197 -18.73 -1.36 -6.68
C PRO A 197 -17.95 -2.38 -5.83
N GLY A 198 -17.02 -3.13 -6.45
CA GLY A 198 -16.16 -4.07 -5.73
C GLY A 198 -14.88 -3.43 -5.15
N PHE A 199 -14.64 -2.14 -5.42
CA PHE A 199 -13.52 -1.38 -4.87
C PHE A 199 -13.82 -0.96 -3.44
#